data_AF-A0A672J4S0-F1
#
_entry.id   AF-A0A672J4S0-F1
#
_cell.length_a   1.000
_cell.length_b   1.000
_cell.length_c   1.000
_cell.angle_alpha   90.00
_cell.angle_beta   90.00
_cell.angle_gamma   90.00
#
_symmetry.space_group_name_H-M   'P 1'
#
loop_
_entity.id
_entity.type
_entity.pdbx_description
1 polymer ?
#
loop_
_entity_poly.entity_id
_entity_poly.type
_entity_poly.pdbx_seq_one_letter_code
_entity_poly.pdbx_strand_id
1 'polypeptide(L)'
;MDFALEVNDSLMRFFAECPRLVQDVDKSPSAVQEVNKFKEGPEMRKVQQKIADRLGIDPFSISVADKAEAAFYFCAYEFAIKAVNSPWCQLFDEDDAKVMEYASDLREFWKRGHGHDINSKASCGLFQHVFSQLDQAADASTPLAATVQVGHADTLLPLLTLLGFFKDREPLTSANYAQHSRRSFRTSHMMPYAANLLFVLYDCGIGDPKLQLLLNEKPVTFPGLTQQRASMPRYQDVKDHYNSLLQDCDFTAECQLKAPTDA
;
A
#
# COMPACT_ATOMS: atom_id res chain seq x y z
N MET A 1 -17.77 24.45 14.13
CA MET A 1 -18.05 24.03 12.75
C MET A 1 -18.34 22.56 12.83
N ASP A 2 -19.57 22.16 12.54
CA ASP A 2 -19.91 20.74 12.40
C ASP A 2 -19.51 20.34 10.98
N PHE A 3 -18.46 19.53 10.88
CA PHE A 3 -18.12 18.89 9.62
C PHE A 3 -19.13 17.75 9.43
N ALA A 4 -20.01 17.87 8.44
CA ALA A 4 -20.89 16.78 8.08
C ALA A 4 -20.03 15.61 7.56
N LEU A 5 -19.92 14.55 8.35
CA LEU A 5 -19.21 13.33 7.95
C LEU A 5 -20.06 12.60 6.91
N GLU A 6 -19.57 12.52 5.68
CA GLU A 6 -20.16 11.68 4.64
C GLU A 6 -19.46 10.32 4.62
N VAL A 7 -20.25 9.25 4.58
CA VAL A 7 -19.74 7.87 4.44
C VAL A 7 -19.94 7.46 2.99
N ASN A 8 -18.83 7.21 2.30
CA ASN A 8 -18.83 6.75 0.90
C ASN A 8 -17.94 5.50 0.76
N ASP A 9 -18.53 4.34 1.06
CA ASP A 9 -17.83 3.06 1.04
C ASP A 9 -17.44 2.63 -0.38
N SER A 10 -18.23 2.97 -1.39
CA SER A 10 -17.86 2.68 -2.79
C SER A 10 -16.59 3.42 -3.23
N LEU A 11 -16.33 4.60 -2.68
CA LEU A 11 -15.10 5.36 -2.94
C LEU A 11 -13.93 4.94 -2.05
N MET A 12 -14.17 4.72 -0.75
CA MET A 12 -13.10 4.55 0.24
C MET A 12 -12.85 3.10 0.67
N ARG A 13 -13.80 2.19 0.38
CA ARG A 13 -13.74 0.75 0.67
C ARG A 13 -13.96 -0.09 -0.60
N PHE A 14 -13.62 0.44 -1.77
CA PHE A 14 -13.72 -0.24 -3.07
C PHE A 14 -13.15 -1.66 -3.08
N PHE A 15 -12.13 -1.94 -2.27
CA PHE A 15 -11.49 -3.26 -2.17
C PHE A 15 -12.44 -4.35 -1.63
N ALA A 16 -13.46 -3.97 -0.88
CA ALA A 16 -14.50 -4.87 -0.40
C ALA A 16 -15.66 -5.02 -1.40
N GLU A 17 -15.86 -4.02 -2.26
CA GLU A 17 -16.97 -3.97 -3.22
C GLU A 17 -16.60 -4.53 -4.60
N CYS A 18 -15.31 -4.64 -4.92
CA CYS A 18 -14.82 -5.15 -6.20
C CYS A 18 -14.89 -6.69 -6.29
N PRO A 19 -15.85 -7.30 -7.02
CA PRO A 19 -16.06 -8.75 -6.97
C PRO A 19 -14.87 -9.53 -7.52
N ARG A 20 -14.23 -9.04 -8.59
CA ARG A 20 -13.03 -9.67 -9.17
C ARG A 20 -11.84 -9.66 -8.21
N LEU A 21 -11.59 -8.56 -7.50
CA LEU A 21 -10.54 -8.54 -6.47
C LEU A 21 -10.85 -9.56 -5.36
N VAL A 22 -12.10 -9.59 -4.89
CA VAL A 22 -12.51 -10.51 -3.83
C VAL A 22 -12.39 -11.97 -4.26
N GLN A 23 -12.80 -12.32 -5.48
CA GLN A 23 -12.79 -13.70 -5.97
C GLN A 23 -11.40 -14.14 -6.44
N ASP A 24 -10.74 -13.36 -7.29
CA ASP A 24 -9.50 -13.76 -7.95
C ASP A 24 -8.27 -13.62 -7.04
N VAL A 25 -8.36 -12.78 -5.99
CA VAL A 25 -7.23 -12.48 -5.09
C VAL A 25 -7.56 -12.83 -3.65
N ASP A 26 -8.55 -12.20 -3.01
CA ASP A 26 -8.76 -12.38 -1.56
C ASP A 26 -9.14 -13.80 -1.16
N LYS A 27 -9.95 -14.46 -1.97
CA LYS A 27 -10.35 -15.86 -1.76
C LYS A 27 -9.38 -16.85 -2.43
N SER A 28 -8.43 -16.38 -3.22
CA SER A 28 -7.49 -17.22 -3.94
C SER A 28 -6.29 -17.60 -3.08
N PRO A 29 -5.91 -18.89 -3.02
CA PRO A 29 -4.68 -19.31 -2.36
C PRO A 29 -3.41 -18.67 -2.95
N SER A 30 -3.44 -18.23 -4.23
CA SER A 30 -2.29 -17.62 -4.88
C SER A 30 -1.81 -16.36 -4.17
N ALA A 31 -2.74 -15.55 -3.64
CA ALA A 31 -2.42 -14.27 -3.00
C ALA A 31 -1.68 -14.42 -1.66
N VAL A 32 -1.71 -15.62 -1.06
CA VAL A 32 -1.03 -15.93 0.21
C VAL A 32 0.09 -16.94 0.04
N GLN A 33 0.29 -17.47 -1.17
CA GLN A 33 1.26 -18.54 -1.42
C GLN A 33 2.69 -18.12 -1.04
N GLU A 34 3.11 -16.92 -1.44
CA GLU A 34 4.48 -16.46 -1.19
C GLU A 34 4.73 -16.14 0.28
N VAL A 35 3.78 -15.53 0.99
CA VAL A 35 3.94 -15.31 2.45
C VAL A 35 3.96 -16.65 3.20
N ASN A 36 3.15 -17.63 2.82
CA ASN A 36 3.15 -18.95 3.46
C ASN A 36 4.48 -19.68 3.25
N LYS A 37 5.00 -19.72 2.00
CA LYS A 37 6.32 -20.28 1.71
C LYS A 37 7.43 -19.58 2.50
N PHE A 38 7.37 -18.25 2.61
CA PHE A 38 8.38 -17.49 3.35
C PHE A 38 8.34 -17.75 4.86
N LYS A 39 7.13 -17.86 5.44
CA LYS A 39 6.91 -18.23 6.85
C LYS A 39 7.48 -19.61 7.18
N GLU A 40 7.47 -20.53 6.23
CA GLU A 40 8.08 -21.85 6.33
C GLU A 40 9.57 -21.86 5.95
N GLY A 41 10.10 -20.74 5.44
CA GLY A 41 11.44 -20.60 4.90
C GLY A 41 12.55 -20.49 5.94
N PRO A 42 13.83 -20.58 5.50
CA PRO A 42 14.98 -20.59 6.40
C PRO A 42 15.17 -19.27 7.16
N GLU A 43 14.77 -18.13 6.60
CA GLU A 43 14.82 -16.82 7.25
C GLU A 43 13.92 -16.81 8.48
N MET A 44 12.65 -17.21 8.32
CA MET A 44 11.70 -17.25 9.43
C MET A 44 12.13 -18.30 10.46
N ARG A 45 12.56 -19.50 10.05
CA ARG A 45 13.06 -20.53 10.99
C ARG A 45 14.20 -20.05 11.89
N LYS A 46 15.05 -19.14 11.42
CA LYS A 46 16.10 -18.54 12.28
C LYS A 46 15.52 -17.61 13.34
N VAL A 47 14.55 -16.77 12.99
CA VAL A 47 13.82 -15.90 13.94
C VAL A 47 13.14 -16.75 15.01
N GLN A 48 12.46 -17.80 14.55
CA GLN A 48 11.77 -18.78 15.37
C GLN A 48 12.70 -19.45 16.40
N GLN A 49 13.87 -19.91 15.96
CA GLN A 49 14.89 -20.50 16.82
C GLN A 49 15.40 -19.50 17.86
N LYS A 50 15.72 -18.27 17.45
CA LYS A 50 16.19 -17.22 18.37
C LYS A 50 15.17 -16.90 19.46
N ILE A 51 13.88 -16.83 19.11
CA ILE A 51 12.81 -16.58 20.08
C ILE A 51 12.72 -17.76 21.07
N ALA A 52 12.76 -19.00 20.57
CA ALA A 52 12.72 -20.19 21.41
C ALA A 52 13.90 -20.24 22.40
N ASP A 53 15.11 -19.93 21.92
CA ASP A 53 16.33 -19.86 22.74
C ASP A 53 16.21 -18.79 23.84
N ARG A 54 15.70 -17.59 23.51
CA ARG A 54 15.49 -16.51 24.48
C ARG A 54 14.46 -16.88 25.56
N LEU A 55 13.44 -17.67 25.19
CA LEU A 55 12.36 -18.08 26.10
C LEU A 55 12.67 -19.38 26.85
N GLY A 56 13.73 -20.12 26.48
CA GLY A 56 14.07 -21.41 27.08
C GLY A 56 13.03 -22.50 26.80
N ILE A 57 12.41 -22.48 25.61
CA ILE A 57 11.37 -23.44 25.20
C ILE A 57 11.81 -24.26 23.98
N ASP A 58 11.14 -25.38 23.73
CA ASP A 58 11.39 -26.20 22.54
C ASP A 58 11.03 -25.41 21.26
N PRO A 59 11.97 -25.24 20.31
CA PRO A 59 11.73 -24.58 19.03
C PRO A 59 10.55 -25.17 18.24
N PHE A 60 10.24 -26.46 18.43
CA PHE A 60 9.14 -27.14 17.73
C PHE A 60 7.79 -27.06 18.47
N SER A 61 7.76 -26.60 19.72
CA SER A 61 6.53 -26.38 20.51
C SER A 61 5.75 -25.12 20.08
N ILE A 62 6.42 -24.26 19.33
CA ILE A 62 5.83 -23.10 18.70
C ILE A 62 5.50 -23.56 17.26
N SER A 63 4.25 -23.50 16.80
CA SER A 63 3.98 -23.55 15.35
C SER A 63 4.37 -22.16 14.82
N VAL A 64 5.67 -21.99 14.62
CA VAL A 64 6.36 -20.80 15.13
C VAL A 64 6.10 -19.52 14.35
N ALA A 65 5.71 -19.58 13.07
CA ALA A 65 5.54 -18.37 12.28
C ALA A 65 4.41 -17.46 12.81
N ASP A 66 3.24 -18.02 13.10
CA ASP A 66 2.08 -17.21 13.53
C ASP A 66 2.24 -16.72 14.98
N LYS A 67 2.90 -17.50 15.85
CA LYS A 67 3.20 -17.08 17.23
C LYS A 67 4.32 -16.03 17.28
N ALA A 68 5.34 -16.14 16.42
CA ALA A 68 6.36 -15.10 16.26
C ALA A 68 5.76 -13.81 15.68
N GLU A 69 4.87 -13.93 14.69
CA GLU A 69 4.11 -12.80 14.15
C GLU A 69 3.24 -12.14 15.22
N ALA A 70 2.52 -12.91 16.03
CA ALA A 70 1.74 -12.38 17.15
C ALA A 70 2.62 -11.63 18.17
N ALA A 71 3.77 -12.20 18.56
CA ALA A 71 4.70 -11.54 19.47
C ALA A 71 5.24 -10.22 18.89
N PHE A 72 5.58 -10.20 17.60
CA PHE A 72 6.03 -9.00 16.90
C PHE A 72 4.95 -7.91 16.90
N TYR A 73 3.70 -8.29 16.60
CA TYR A 73 2.59 -7.33 16.64
C TYR A 73 2.21 -6.90 18.05
N PHE A 74 2.35 -7.74 19.09
CA PHE A 74 2.17 -7.27 20.46
C PHE A 74 3.18 -6.18 20.83
N CYS A 75 4.45 -6.33 20.43
CA CYS A 75 5.42 -5.25 20.55
C CYS A 75 4.93 -3.97 19.84
N ALA A 76 4.54 -4.07 18.56
CA ALA A 76 4.11 -2.92 17.77
C ALA A 76 2.86 -2.23 18.35
N TYR A 77 1.84 -3.00 18.73
CA TYR A 77 0.59 -2.47 19.29
C TYR A 77 0.78 -1.86 20.67
N GLU A 78 1.55 -2.48 21.56
CA GLU A 78 1.80 -1.90 22.89
C GLU A 78 2.61 -0.61 22.79
N PHE A 79 3.55 -0.54 21.85
CA PHE A 79 4.23 0.71 21.55
C PHE A 79 3.26 1.76 21.00
N ALA A 80 2.45 1.43 19.99
CA ALA A 80 1.54 2.39 19.36
C ALA A 80 0.43 2.90 20.30
N ILE A 81 -0.12 2.04 21.16
CA ILE A 81 -1.25 2.37 22.03
C ILE A 81 -0.78 2.99 23.35
N LYS A 82 0.30 2.46 23.95
CA LYS A 82 0.72 2.82 25.31
C LYS A 82 2.03 3.62 25.35
N ALA A 83 2.71 3.80 24.21
CA ALA A 83 4.06 4.37 24.14
C ALA A 83 5.10 3.63 25.00
N VAL A 84 4.94 2.31 25.13
CA VAL A 84 5.84 1.45 25.94
C VAL A 84 6.67 0.55 25.04
N ASN A 85 7.97 0.47 25.32
CA ASN A 85 8.82 -0.60 24.79
C ASN A 85 8.58 -1.87 25.59
N SER A 86 7.71 -2.75 25.08
CA SER A 86 7.27 -3.92 25.83
C SER A 86 8.32 -5.05 25.81
N PRO A 87 8.28 -5.99 26.79
CA PRO A 87 9.13 -7.18 26.77
C PRO A 87 9.00 -8.00 25.48
N TRP A 88 7.86 -7.92 24.77
CA TRP A 88 7.69 -8.57 23.47
C TRP A 88 8.69 -8.05 22.43
N CYS A 89 9.04 -6.76 22.48
CA CYS A 89 10.03 -6.16 21.59
C CYS A 89 11.43 -6.74 21.83
N GLN A 90 11.73 -7.18 23.05
CA GLN A 90 13.02 -7.77 23.42
C GLN A 90 13.19 -9.20 22.91
N LEU A 91 12.19 -9.78 22.23
CA LEU A 91 12.31 -11.09 21.58
C LEU A 91 12.97 -11.00 20.20
N PHE A 92 13.03 -9.80 19.61
CA PHE A 92 13.52 -9.58 18.26
C PHE A 92 14.74 -8.67 18.28
N ASP A 93 15.69 -8.88 17.38
CA ASP A 93 16.65 -7.85 16.99
C ASP A 93 16.28 -7.22 15.63
N GLU A 94 17.11 -6.29 15.15
CA GLU A 94 16.83 -5.55 13.90
C GLU A 94 16.76 -6.48 12.68
N ASP A 95 17.59 -7.52 12.63
CA ASP A 95 17.60 -8.46 11.50
C ASP A 95 16.37 -9.38 11.55
N ASP A 96 15.94 -9.78 12.74
CA ASP A 96 14.67 -10.48 12.92
C ASP A 96 13.49 -9.59 12.49
N ALA A 97 13.50 -8.31 12.85
CA ALA A 97 12.47 -7.35 12.45
C ALA A 97 12.40 -7.15 10.93
N LYS A 98 13.54 -7.15 10.21
CA LYS A 98 13.57 -7.10 8.74
C LYS A 98 12.93 -8.33 8.10
N VAL A 99 13.10 -9.52 8.70
CA VAL A 99 12.42 -10.75 8.25
C VAL A 99 10.91 -10.65 8.47
N MET A 100 10.46 -10.17 9.64
CA MET A 100 9.04 -9.96 9.92
C MET A 100 8.40 -8.92 9.00
N GLU A 101 9.12 -7.83 8.72
CA GLU A 101 8.70 -6.80 7.78
C GLU A 101 8.57 -7.36 6.35
N TYR A 102 9.53 -8.17 5.90
CA TYR A 102 9.44 -8.78 4.56
C TYR A 102 8.27 -9.76 4.42
N ALA A 103 7.94 -10.51 5.47
CA ALA A 103 6.75 -11.36 5.48
C ALA A 103 5.46 -10.53 5.32
N SER A 104 5.41 -9.36 5.97
CA SER A 104 4.28 -8.42 5.85
C SER A 104 4.23 -7.79 4.46
N ASP A 105 5.37 -7.39 3.91
CA ASP A 105 5.47 -6.85 2.55
C ASP A 105 5.05 -7.87 1.50
N LEU A 106 5.42 -9.15 1.64
CA LEU A 106 4.95 -10.21 0.75
C LEU A 106 3.43 -10.32 0.76
N ARG A 107 2.81 -10.33 1.95
CA ARG A 107 1.35 -10.36 2.06
C ARG A 107 0.72 -9.19 1.31
N GLU A 108 1.16 -7.97 1.59
CA GLU A 108 0.55 -6.79 0.99
C GLU A 108 0.86 -6.66 -0.50
N PHE A 109 2.05 -7.05 -0.96
CA PHE A 109 2.42 -7.07 -2.37
C PHE A 109 1.44 -7.92 -3.18
N TRP A 110 1.16 -9.13 -2.73
CA TRP A 110 0.28 -10.06 -3.43
C TRP A 110 -1.21 -9.77 -3.20
N LYS A 111 -1.62 -9.30 -2.02
CA LYS A 111 -3.04 -9.02 -1.74
C LYS A 111 -3.55 -7.67 -2.24
N ARG A 112 -2.72 -6.63 -2.25
CA ARG A 112 -3.14 -5.23 -2.45
C ARG A 112 -2.19 -4.40 -3.32
N GLY A 113 -0.96 -4.86 -3.49
CA GLY A 113 0.09 -4.19 -4.25
C GLY A 113 0.26 -4.73 -5.67
N HIS A 114 1.50 -4.75 -6.17
CA HIS A 114 1.84 -5.09 -7.57
C HIS A 114 1.72 -6.58 -7.94
N GLY A 115 1.26 -7.45 -7.04
CA GLY A 115 1.16 -8.89 -7.31
C GLY A 115 0.10 -9.27 -8.34
N HIS A 116 -0.99 -8.51 -8.44
CA HIS A 116 -2.04 -8.72 -9.43
C HIS A 116 -2.53 -7.38 -9.99
N ASP A 117 -2.79 -7.33 -11.30
CA ASP A 117 -3.25 -6.11 -11.99
C ASP A 117 -4.55 -5.52 -11.38
N ILE A 118 -5.47 -6.39 -10.95
CA ILE A 118 -6.73 -5.98 -10.32
C ILE A 118 -6.52 -5.26 -8.97
N ASN A 119 -5.42 -5.52 -8.27
CA ASN A 119 -5.15 -4.91 -6.96
C ASN A 119 -5.11 -3.39 -7.06
N SER A 120 -4.32 -2.85 -7.99
CA SER A 120 -4.23 -1.41 -8.26
C SER A 120 -5.50 -0.89 -8.93
N LYS A 121 -6.04 -1.61 -9.92
CA LYS A 121 -7.18 -1.16 -10.72
C LYS A 121 -8.50 -1.09 -9.94
N ALA A 122 -8.63 -1.82 -8.84
CA ALA A 122 -9.76 -1.64 -7.94
C ALA A 122 -9.87 -0.19 -7.41
N SER A 123 -8.77 0.59 -7.43
CA SER A 123 -8.77 2.01 -7.04
C SER A 123 -9.10 3.00 -8.16
N CYS A 124 -9.50 2.56 -9.36
CA CYS A 124 -9.85 3.45 -10.48
C CYS A 124 -10.82 4.56 -10.08
N GLY A 125 -11.89 4.22 -9.34
CA GLY A 125 -12.88 5.21 -8.90
C GLY A 125 -12.29 6.29 -7.98
N LEU A 126 -11.41 5.90 -7.04
CA LEU A 126 -10.71 6.85 -6.17
C LEU A 126 -9.74 7.73 -6.97
N PHE A 127 -9.00 7.13 -7.91
CA PHE A 127 -8.10 7.87 -8.80
C PHE A 127 -8.85 8.92 -9.62
N GLN A 128 -9.96 8.54 -10.28
CA GLN A 128 -10.80 9.47 -11.04
C GLN A 128 -11.39 10.57 -10.16
N HIS A 129 -11.85 10.23 -8.96
CA HIS A 129 -12.37 11.20 -8.01
C HIS A 129 -11.32 12.25 -7.61
N VAL A 130 -10.08 11.82 -7.29
CA VAL A 130 -8.98 12.75 -6.95
C VAL A 130 -8.72 13.74 -8.08
N PHE A 131 -8.62 13.28 -9.32
CA PHE A 131 -8.38 14.17 -10.46
C PHE A 131 -9.58 15.05 -10.81
N SER A 132 -10.81 14.57 -10.61
CA SER A 132 -12.01 15.40 -10.74
C SER A 132 -12.02 16.56 -9.73
N GLN A 133 -11.61 16.31 -8.49
CA GLN A 133 -11.49 17.37 -7.46
C GLN A 133 -10.37 18.37 -7.81
N LEU A 134 -9.24 17.88 -8.33
CA LEU A 134 -8.14 18.73 -8.80
C LEU A 134 -8.54 19.58 -10.01
N ASP A 135 -9.29 19.03 -10.97
CA ASP A 135 -9.83 19.77 -12.11
C ASP A 135 -10.80 20.87 -11.65
N GLN A 136 -11.73 20.53 -10.75
CA GLN A 136 -12.66 21.52 -10.20
C GLN A 136 -11.94 22.67 -9.49
N ALA A 137 -10.87 22.37 -8.75
CA ALA A 137 -10.05 23.35 -8.07
C ALA A 137 -9.23 24.20 -9.06
N ALA A 138 -8.65 23.59 -10.10
CA ALA A 138 -7.89 24.29 -11.15
C ALA A 138 -8.77 25.28 -11.92
N ASP A 139 -10.03 24.92 -12.19
CA ASP A 139 -11.00 25.76 -12.90
C ASP A 139 -11.70 26.79 -11.99
N ALA A 140 -11.31 26.87 -10.71
CA ALA A 140 -11.97 27.69 -9.68
C ALA A 140 -13.49 27.47 -9.60
N SER A 141 -13.95 26.27 -9.97
CA SER A 141 -15.37 25.90 -10.02
C SER A 141 -15.92 25.45 -8.66
N THR A 142 -15.05 25.24 -7.68
CA THR A 142 -15.40 24.90 -6.31
C THR A 142 -14.76 25.88 -5.32
N PRO A 143 -15.50 26.33 -4.27
CA PRO A 143 -14.93 27.15 -3.20
C PRO A 143 -14.16 26.33 -2.16
N LEU A 144 -14.10 25.00 -2.31
CA LEU A 144 -13.46 24.10 -1.34
C LEU A 144 -11.93 24.26 -1.36
N ALA A 145 -11.36 24.68 -0.24
CA ALA A 145 -9.91 24.80 -0.09
C ALA A 145 -9.21 23.44 0.10
N ALA A 146 -9.92 22.42 0.58
CA ALA A 146 -9.39 21.07 0.78
C ALA A 146 -10.50 20.02 0.73
N THR A 147 -10.17 18.83 0.22
CA THR A 147 -10.96 17.61 0.37
C THR A 147 -10.16 16.62 1.21
N VAL A 148 -10.76 16.10 2.28
CA VAL A 148 -10.10 15.14 3.19
C VAL A 148 -10.84 13.82 3.12
N GLN A 149 -10.16 12.77 2.69
CA GLN A 149 -10.68 11.42 2.60
C GLN A 149 -9.95 10.53 3.61
N VAL A 150 -10.71 9.75 4.37
CA VAL A 150 -10.17 8.84 5.39
C VAL A 150 -10.51 7.41 5.00
N GLY A 151 -9.49 6.56 4.88
CA GLY A 151 -9.63 5.17 4.48
C GLY A 151 -8.70 4.24 5.24
N HIS A 152 -8.44 3.08 4.66
CA HIS A 152 -7.55 2.06 5.22
C HIS A 152 -6.22 2.00 4.45
N ALA A 153 -5.26 1.25 4.98
CA ALA A 153 -4.07 0.85 4.22
C ALA A 153 -4.48 0.16 2.90
N ASP A 154 -5.52 -0.68 2.94
CA ASP A 154 -6.14 -1.33 1.77
C ASP A 154 -6.79 -0.35 0.77
N THR A 155 -7.00 0.92 1.16
CA THR A 155 -7.43 2.00 0.25
C THR A 155 -6.23 2.68 -0.39
N LEU A 156 -5.23 3.02 0.44
CA LEU A 156 -4.07 3.81 0.02
C LEU A 156 -3.10 2.99 -0.86
N LEU A 157 -2.85 1.72 -0.53
CA LEU A 157 -1.91 0.89 -1.27
C LEU A 157 -2.29 0.70 -2.73
N PRO A 158 -3.52 0.28 -3.07
CA PRO A 158 -3.98 0.22 -4.46
C PRO A 158 -3.80 1.53 -5.24
N LEU A 159 -4.09 2.68 -4.61
CA LEU A 159 -3.93 3.99 -5.27
C LEU A 159 -2.45 4.30 -5.54
N LEU A 160 -1.57 4.06 -4.56
CA LEU A 160 -0.13 4.25 -4.74
C LEU A 160 0.44 3.36 -5.85
N THR A 161 0.02 2.10 -5.90
CA THR A 161 0.49 1.17 -6.94
C THR A 161 -0.13 1.47 -8.30
N LEU A 162 -1.37 1.96 -8.37
CA LEU A 162 -2.01 2.45 -9.60
C LEU A 162 -1.27 3.65 -10.19
N LEU A 163 -0.81 4.57 -9.34
CA LEU A 163 0.07 5.69 -9.72
C LEU A 163 1.49 5.24 -10.11
N GLY A 164 1.81 3.95 -9.99
CA GLY A 164 3.09 3.35 -10.37
C GLY A 164 4.19 3.42 -9.29
N PHE A 165 3.86 3.82 -8.06
CA PHE A 165 4.85 3.91 -6.99
C PHE A 165 5.33 2.53 -6.54
N PHE A 166 6.56 2.48 -6.01
CA PHE A 166 7.13 1.30 -5.34
C PHE A 166 7.15 0.02 -6.20
N LYS A 167 7.23 0.17 -7.52
CA LYS A 167 7.37 -0.95 -8.44
C LYS A 167 8.83 -1.38 -8.51
N ASP A 168 9.15 -2.47 -7.84
CA ASP A 168 10.46 -3.13 -7.95
C ASP A 168 10.64 -3.76 -9.34
N ARG A 169 11.91 -3.95 -9.73
CA ARG A 169 12.28 -4.58 -11.01
C ARG A 169 11.79 -6.03 -11.09
N GLU A 170 12.03 -6.77 -10.01
CA GLU A 170 11.58 -8.15 -9.86
C GLU A 170 10.44 -8.19 -8.83
N PRO A 171 9.42 -9.04 -8.99
CA PRO A 171 8.38 -9.21 -7.99
C PRO A 171 8.93 -9.71 -6.64
N LEU A 172 8.31 -9.29 -5.55
CA LEU A 172 8.65 -9.83 -4.23
C LEU A 172 8.16 -11.28 -4.13
N THR A 173 9.07 -12.19 -3.80
CA THR A 173 8.78 -13.61 -3.62
C THR A 173 9.38 -14.14 -2.33
N SER A 174 8.95 -15.31 -1.90
CA SER A 174 9.52 -16.05 -0.78
C SER A 174 11.00 -16.38 -0.95
N ALA A 175 11.50 -16.45 -2.20
CA ALA A 175 12.84 -16.92 -2.51
C ALA A 175 13.89 -15.80 -2.65
N ASN A 176 13.49 -14.53 -2.69
CA ASN A 176 14.38 -13.42 -3.03
C ASN A 176 14.55 -12.35 -1.93
N TYR A 177 14.30 -12.70 -0.66
CA TYR A 177 14.51 -11.81 0.50
C TYR A 177 15.86 -11.08 0.49
N ALA A 178 16.97 -11.81 0.30
CA ALA A 178 18.31 -11.23 0.29
C ALA A 178 18.51 -10.21 -0.84
N GLN A 179 17.94 -10.49 -2.02
CA GLN A 179 18.00 -9.60 -3.19
C GLN A 179 17.14 -8.35 -2.99
N HIS A 180 16.06 -8.46 -2.20
CA HIS A 180 15.13 -7.38 -1.85
C HIS A 180 15.48 -6.64 -0.54
N SER A 181 16.74 -6.69 -0.11
CA SER A 181 17.23 -5.91 1.05
C SER A 181 17.09 -4.38 0.87
N ARG A 182 17.04 -3.90 -0.38
CA ARG A 182 16.81 -2.50 -0.77
C ARG A 182 15.58 -2.31 -1.66
N ARG A 183 14.58 -3.16 -1.49
CA ARG A 183 13.31 -3.08 -2.23
C ARG A 183 12.64 -1.72 -2.05
N SER A 184 11.94 -1.29 -3.08
CA SER A 184 11.10 -0.09 -3.05
C SER A 184 9.77 -0.39 -2.35
N PHE A 185 9.20 -1.58 -2.55
CA PHE A 185 7.97 -2.03 -1.90
C PHE A 185 8.24 -2.42 -0.45
N ARG A 186 8.11 -1.44 0.46
CA ARG A 186 8.37 -1.58 1.89
C ARG A 186 7.26 -0.91 2.70
N THR A 187 6.27 -1.70 3.11
CA THR A 187 5.00 -1.22 3.69
C THR A 187 5.19 -0.36 4.93
N SER A 188 6.19 -0.65 5.76
CA SER A 188 6.54 0.13 6.96
C SER A 188 6.93 1.59 6.66
N HIS A 189 7.42 1.89 5.46
CA HIS A 189 7.75 3.26 5.01
C HIS A 189 6.63 3.88 4.17
N MET A 190 5.85 3.04 3.50
CA MET A 190 4.77 3.47 2.61
C MET A 190 3.52 3.84 3.38
N MET A 191 3.13 2.98 4.33
CA MET A 191 1.85 3.05 5.04
C MET A 191 1.99 2.77 6.54
N PRO A 192 2.76 3.58 7.29
CA PRO A 192 2.71 3.52 8.75
C PRO A 192 1.31 3.91 9.28
N TYR A 193 1.10 3.81 10.60
CA TYR A 193 -0.08 4.42 11.21
C TYR A 193 -0.17 5.91 10.86
N ALA A 194 -1.38 6.37 10.55
CA ALA A 194 -1.66 7.72 10.07
C ALA A 194 -0.96 8.10 8.75
N ALA A 195 -0.61 7.12 7.92
CA ALA A 195 -0.12 7.37 6.57
C ALA A 195 -1.08 8.25 5.77
N ASN A 196 -0.49 9.13 4.96
CA ASN A 196 -1.22 10.16 4.24
C ASN A 196 -0.61 10.40 2.85
N LEU A 197 -1.48 10.68 1.88
CA LEU A 197 -1.11 11.06 0.52
C LEU A 197 -1.80 12.39 0.19
N LEU A 198 -1.01 13.43 -0.05
CA LEU A 198 -1.50 14.78 -0.28
C LEU A 198 -1.19 15.21 -1.70
N PHE A 199 -2.22 15.63 -2.43
CA PHE A 199 -2.12 16.31 -3.71
C PHE A 199 -2.30 17.80 -3.47
N VAL A 200 -1.25 18.59 -3.67
CA VAL A 200 -1.29 20.04 -3.45
C VAL A 200 -1.16 20.75 -4.79
N LEU A 201 -2.22 21.44 -5.19
CA LEU A 201 -2.27 22.23 -6.41
C LEU A 201 -1.86 23.67 -6.09
N TYR A 202 -0.85 24.17 -6.79
CA TYR A 202 -0.34 25.54 -6.64
C TYR A 202 -0.69 26.38 -7.86
N ASP A 203 -1.43 27.45 -7.64
CA ASP A 203 -1.54 28.55 -8.59
C ASP A 203 -0.24 29.37 -8.54
N CYS A 204 0.52 29.34 -9.64
CA CYS A 204 1.78 30.08 -9.77
C CYS A 204 1.58 31.48 -10.38
N GLY A 205 0.33 31.91 -10.62
CA GLY A 205 -0.05 33.20 -11.22
C GLY A 205 0.22 33.32 -12.72
N ILE A 206 1.13 32.51 -13.28
CA ILE A 206 1.47 32.48 -14.71
C ILE A 206 1.55 31.01 -15.17
N GLY A 207 0.75 30.67 -16.19
CA GLY A 207 0.73 29.35 -16.81
C GLY A 207 -0.07 28.31 -16.04
N ASP A 208 0.12 27.04 -16.39
CA ASP A 208 -0.63 25.93 -15.78
C ASP A 208 -0.29 25.79 -14.28
N PRO A 209 -1.28 25.46 -13.43
CA PRO A 209 -1.04 25.11 -12.04
C PRO A 209 0.00 23.99 -11.91
N LYS A 210 0.71 23.97 -10.79
CA LYS A 210 1.68 22.90 -10.48
C LYS A 210 1.14 21.97 -9.42
N LEU A 211 1.49 20.69 -9.52
CA LEU A 211 1.02 19.66 -8.61
C LEU A 211 2.19 19.07 -7.82
N GLN A 212 2.18 19.25 -6.49
CA GLN A 212 3.09 18.57 -5.57
C GLN A 212 2.37 17.36 -4.96
N LEU A 213 2.98 16.18 -5.07
CA LEU A 213 2.56 15.03 -4.30
C LEU A 213 3.42 14.89 -3.05
N LEU A 214 2.80 14.63 -1.91
CA LEU A 214 3.48 14.29 -0.67
C LEU A 214 2.95 12.97 -0.14
N LEU A 215 3.84 12.05 0.21
CA LEU A 215 3.51 10.81 0.90
C LEU A 215 4.16 10.86 2.27
N ASN A 216 3.36 10.69 3.33
CA ASN A 216 3.80 10.81 4.72
C ASN A 216 4.55 12.13 4.92
N GLU A 217 3.90 13.22 4.48
CA GLU A 217 4.38 14.62 4.54
C GLU A 217 5.70 14.90 3.82
N LYS A 218 6.22 13.94 3.04
CA LYS A 218 7.47 14.08 2.29
C LYS A 218 7.18 14.24 0.81
N PRO A 219 7.74 15.26 0.13
CA PRO A 219 7.63 15.40 -1.32
C PRO A 219 8.11 14.13 -2.03
N VAL A 220 7.28 13.62 -2.95
CA VAL A 220 7.62 12.49 -3.81
C VAL A 220 7.47 12.89 -5.27
N THR A 221 8.31 12.31 -6.13
CA THR A 221 8.22 12.50 -7.58
C THR A 221 7.26 11.48 -8.16
N PHE A 222 6.34 11.94 -9.02
CA PHE A 222 5.49 11.05 -9.80
C PHE A 222 6.34 10.08 -10.62
N PRO A 223 6.12 8.75 -10.53
CA PRO A 223 6.76 7.76 -11.38
C PRO A 223 6.61 8.15 -12.85
N GLY A 224 7.67 7.97 -13.65
CA GLY A 224 7.64 8.35 -15.07
C GLY A 224 7.87 9.84 -15.38
N LEU A 225 7.75 10.75 -14.41
CA LEU A 225 8.00 12.20 -14.59
C LEU A 225 9.35 12.68 -14.01
N THR A 226 10.26 11.76 -13.74
CA THR A 226 11.55 12.03 -13.07
C THR A 226 12.51 12.91 -13.88
N GLN A 227 12.39 12.92 -15.22
CA GLN A 227 13.27 13.69 -16.09
C GLN A 227 13.09 15.20 -15.94
N GLN A 228 11.93 15.67 -15.46
CA GLN A 228 11.67 17.09 -15.28
C GLN A 228 12.45 17.70 -14.10
N ARG A 229 13.12 16.88 -13.26
CA ARG A 229 13.84 17.28 -12.02
C ARG A 229 13.03 18.15 -11.05
N ALA A 230 11.74 18.32 -11.30
CA ALA A 230 10.84 19.12 -10.51
C ALA A 230 10.07 18.19 -9.58
N SER A 231 10.12 18.46 -8.28
CA SER A 231 9.19 17.86 -7.31
C SER A 231 7.73 18.28 -7.56
N MET A 232 7.55 19.34 -8.35
CA MET A 232 6.26 19.96 -8.70
C MET A 232 6.13 20.11 -10.23
N PRO A 233 5.80 19.04 -10.97
CA PRO A 233 5.47 19.13 -12.40
C PRO A 233 4.25 20.01 -12.64
N ARG A 234 4.06 20.44 -13.90
CA ARG A 234 2.79 21.08 -14.30
C ARG A 234 1.66 20.08 -14.17
N TYR A 235 0.49 20.55 -13.72
CA TYR A 235 -0.67 19.69 -13.56
C TYR A 235 -1.05 19.01 -14.88
N GLN A 236 -0.98 19.74 -16.00
CA GLN A 236 -1.24 19.17 -17.32
C GLN A 236 -0.26 18.04 -17.68
N ASP A 237 1.03 18.16 -17.36
CA ASP A 237 2.01 17.09 -17.62
C ASP A 237 1.66 15.81 -16.83
N VAL A 238 1.10 15.96 -15.62
CA VAL A 238 0.62 14.82 -14.82
C VAL A 238 -0.63 14.20 -15.43
N LYS A 239 -1.58 15.01 -15.92
CA LYS A 239 -2.77 14.51 -16.63
C LYS A 239 -2.39 13.76 -17.90
N ASP A 240 -1.47 14.31 -18.69
CA ASP A 240 -0.97 13.67 -19.91
C ASP A 240 -0.28 12.34 -19.59
N HIS A 241 0.52 12.29 -18.52
CA HIS A 241 1.21 11.07 -18.09
C HIS A 241 0.22 9.95 -17.71
N TYR A 242 -0.85 10.29 -16.99
CA TYR A 242 -1.87 9.33 -16.57
C TYR A 242 -3.11 9.31 -17.47
N ASN A 243 -3.01 9.82 -18.71
CA ASN A 243 -4.19 10.02 -19.56
C ASN A 243 -4.96 8.72 -19.85
N SER A 244 -4.25 7.60 -20.03
CA SER A 244 -4.90 6.30 -20.22
C SER A 244 -5.71 5.87 -19.00
N LEU A 245 -5.21 6.13 -17.78
CA LEU A 245 -5.98 5.85 -16.57
C LEU A 245 -7.17 6.80 -16.42
N LEU A 246 -7.02 8.07 -16.78
CA LEU A 246 -8.09 9.06 -16.73
C LEU A 246 -9.23 8.74 -17.71
N GLN A 247 -8.92 8.14 -18.86
CA GLN A 247 -9.89 7.79 -19.90
C GLN A 247 -10.49 6.39 -19.71
N ASP A 248 -9.66 5.39 -19.38
CA ASP A 248 -10.01 3.98 -19.55
C ASP A 248 -10.13 3.20 -18.23
N CYS A 249 -9.68 3.74 -17.09
CA CYS A 249 -9.74 3.04 -15.80
C CYS A 249 -11.17 3.13 -15.23
N ASP A 250 -12.04 2.19 -15.56
CA ASP A 250 -13.40 2.13 -15.02
C ASP A 250 -13.53 1.04 -13.93
N PHE A 251 -14.03 1.43 -12.76
CA PHE A 251 -14.18 0.51 -11.62
C PHE A 251 -15.11 -0.66 -11.94
N THR A 252 -16.23 -0.40 -12.62
CA THR A 252 -17.24 -1.44 -12.88
C THR A 252 -16.73 -2.46 -13.88
N ALA A 253 -16.10 -2.00 -14.96
CA ALA A 253 -15.48 -2.85 -15.97
C ALA A 253 -14.31 -3.65 -15.38
N GLU A 254 -13.43 -3.02 -14.61
CA GLU A 254 -12.27 -3.71 -14.04
C GLU A 254 -12.66 -4.74 -12.97
N CYS A 255 -13.70 -4.47 -12.19
CA CYS A 255 -14.19 -5.36 -11.14
C CYS A 255 -15.20 -6.42 -11.62
N GLN A 256 -15.57 -6.41 -12.91
CA GLN A 256 -16.41 -7.44 -13.48
C GLN A 256 -15.70 -8.81 -13.46
N LEU A 257 -16.41 -9.84 -13.00
CA LEU A 257 -15.90 -11.21 -13.04
C LEU A 257 -15.72 -11.66 -14.49
N LYS A 258 -14.56 -12.23 -14.79
CA LYS A 258 -14.35 -12.85 -16.10
C LYS A 258 -15.26 -14.06 -16.22
N ALA A 259 -15.88 -14.23 -17.39
CA ALA A 259 -16.62 -15.44 -17.69
C ALA A 259 -15.70 -16.66 -17.49
N PRO A 260 -16.21 -17.81 -17.01
CA PRO A 260 -15.41 -19.03 -16.93
C PRO A 260 -14.84 -19.30 -18.31
N THR A 261 -13.52 -19.34 -18.44
CA THR A 261 -12.89 -19.90 -19.63
C THR A 261 -13.19 -21.39 -19.62
N ASP A 262 -13.98 -21.87 -20.59
CA ASP A 262 -14.21 -23.29 -20.82
C ASP A 262 -12.83 -24.00 -20.85
N ALA A 263 -12.62 -24.89 -19.89
CA ALA A 263 -11.40 -25.67 -19.73
C ALA A 263 -11.36 -26.85 -20.71
#